data_AF-G9QI82-F1
#
_entry.id   AF-G9QI82-F1
#
_cell.length_a   1.000
_cell.length_b   1.000
_cell.length_c   1.000
_cell.angle_alpha   90.00
_cell.angle_beta   90.00
_cell.angle_gamma   90.00
#
_symmetry.space_group_name_H-M   'P 1'
#
loop_
_entity.id
_entity.type
_entity.pdbx_description
1 polymer ?
#
loop_
_entity_poly.entity_id
_entity_poly.type
_entity_poly.pdbx_seq_one_letter_code
_entity_poly.pdbx_strand_id
1 'polypeptide(L)'
;MDGSFLARSLSSLKGDELRYLYILFCKTNIWDIVSNKTKDWLSRDHQDHFFKYIETETKNCAPLSEDELRLAIFLQLLKVLKIKGGRFHTVFEITKGFDQVIEETFQLLSKKNRDFSAFAKQHHLESQLGMIVSWQFSQLLKDFHRRLNEDSTEWHQTIADTLNSLPINERQQLKSVMMIDQFDSEQIRRWIENEGIVQLVNALTSVSGYSYFGEFLQRFRELRSFSNTAFSQLTTDPLLFFLLSPDFLYSLLFGPKLVPFRYQHLLFSNELVPFVLLEIMLHGLEAPYSQLADVQNTADVWSKRYRNYISLLLQLEKNRSEQEQYKKERNDLESERSTILTMKKESETYLSIAKEKLKNQLIADENRPYFGDTTVEYYRIKEKMENIDKKLEQKKAGAKGVVKSVASFLQSSFYLTEKAQWEKKLNKIFDEMTELTISKYPDYDPVLTQEIEHSALKRDECEKQLTEAEKKLTEVEQRISQLKKEERELLARKEEAEKETYGLKQLGKDRNPNLALSRKR
;
A
#
# COMPACT_ATOMS: atom_id res chain seq x y z
N MET A 1 -17.50 13.05 29.52
CA MET A 1 -17.65 11.87 30.42
C MET A 1 -18.04 10.66 29.62
N ASP A 2 -18.99 10.81 28.69
CA ASP A 2 -19.49 9.76 27.79
C ASP A 2 -18.41 9.07 26.94
N GLY A 3 -17.45 9.81 26.37
CA GLY A 3 -16.35 9.18 25.61
C GLY A 3 -15.49 8.25 26.47
N SER A 4 -15.31 8.57 27.76
CA SER A 4 -14.55 7.71 28.68
C SER A 4 -15.34 6.46 29.05
N PHE A 5 -16.67 6.58 29.16
CA PHE A 5 -17.55 5.45 29.37
C PHE A 5 -17.48 4.52 28.15
N LEU A 6 -17.78 5.01 26.95
CA LEU A 6 -17.72 4.18 25.72
C LEU A 6 -16.36 3.52 25.48
N ALA A 7 -15.25 4.23 25.73
CA ALA A 7 -13.92 3.65 25.57
C ALA A 7 -13.72 2.42 26.48
N ARG A 8 -14.18 2.52 27.73
CA ARG A 8 -14.11 1.40 28.69
C ARG A 8 -15.10 0.30 28.35
N SER A 9 -16.30 0.66 27.90
CA SER A 9 -17.31 -0.32 27.50
C SER A 9 -16.91 -1.10 26.25
N LEU A 10 -16.24 -0.47 25.28
CA LEU A 10 -15.63 -1.21 24.16
C LEU A 10 -14.51 -2.13 24.66
N SER A 11 -13.79 -1.71 25.71
CA SER A 11 -12.72 -2.50 26.29
C SER A 11 -13.26 -3.72 27.06
N SER A 12 -14.49 -3.70 27.57
CA SER A 12 -15.08 -4.88 28.23
C SER A 12 -15.57 -5.96 27.27
N LEU A 13 -15.93 -5.60 26.03
CA LEU A 13 -16.30 -6.56 24.99
C LEU A 13 -15.14 -7.53 24.73
N LYS A 14 -15.42 -8.84 24.76
CA LYS A 14 -14.44 -9.93 24.64
C LYS A 14 -15.03 -11.15 23.94
N GLY A 15 -14.18 -12.12 23.61
CA GLY A 15 -14.63 -13.39 23.02
C GLY A 15 -15.37 -13.22 21.69
N ASP A 16 -16.42 -14.01 21.50
CA ASP A 16 -17.14 -14.06 20.22
C ASP A 16 -18.04 -12.84 19.99
N GLU A 17 -18.59 -12.21 21.03
CA GLU A 17 -19.37 -10.97 20.93
C GLU A 17 -18.56 -9.84 20.28
N LEU A 18 -17.31 -9.65 20.74
CA LEU A 18 -16.38 -8.69 20.14
C LEU A 18 -16.09 -9.02 18.66
N ARG A 19 -15.92 -10.31 18.33
CA ARG A 19 -15.67 -10.75 16.95
C ARG A 19 -16.88 -10.51 16.06
N TYR A 20 -18.08 -10.80 16.54
CA TYR A 20 -19.31 -10.55 15.80
C TYR A 20 -19.53 -9.07 15.55
N LEU A 21 -19.33 -8.21 16.56
CA LEU A 21 -19.42 -6.76 16.39
C LEU A 21 -18.38 -6.26 15.36
N TYR A 22 -17.14 -6.77 15.44
CA TYR A 22 -16.10 -6.48 14.47
C TYR A 22 -16.49 -6.91 13.05
N ILE A 23 -16.99 -8.14 12.87
CA ILE A 23 -17.37 -8.65 11.55
C ILE A 23 -18.53 -7.83 10.98
N LEU A 24 -19.56 -7.59 11.80
CA LEU A 24 -20.72 -6.81 11.41
C LEU A 24 -20.32 -5.40 10.93
N PHE A 25 -19.47 -4.71 11.69
CA PHE A 25 -19.19 -3.29 11.44
C PHE A 25 -17.97 -3.02 10.55
N CYS A 26 -16.96 -3.90 10.58
CA CYS A 26 -15.69 -3.72 9.88
C CYS A 26 -15.53 -4.61 8.65
N LYS A 27 -16.19 -5.77 8.56
CA LYS A 27 -16.02 -6.75 7.46
C LYS A 27 -17.24 -6.88 6.55
N THR A 28 -18.43 -6.73 7.11
CA THR A 28 -19.67 -6.99 6.38
C THR A 28 -20.01 -5.82 5.47
N ASN A 29 -20.08 -6.09 4.17
CA ASN A 29 -20.57 -5.16 3.16
C ASN A 29 -22.01 -5.50 2.77
N ILE A 30 -22.69 -4.55 2.14
CA ILE A 30 -24.02 -4.79 1.52
C ILE A 30 -24.00 -5.98 0.57
N TRP A 31 -22.93 -6.12 -0.21
CA TRP A 31 -22.81 -7.22 -1.16
C TRP A 31 -22.83 -8.59 -0.48
N ASP A 32 -22.26 -8.72 0.72
CA ASP A 32 -22.26 -9.99 1.44
C ASP A 32 -23.68 -10.32 1.91
N ILE A 33 -24.39 -9.32 2.44
CA ILE A 33 -25.80 -9.45 2.87
C ILE A 33 -26.70 -9.81 1.68
N VAL A 34 -26.55 -9.07 0.57
CA VAL A 34 -27.39 -9.24 -0.62
C VAL A 34 -27.11 -10.55 -1.34
N SER A 35 -25.84 -10.89 -1.54
CA SER A 35 -25.47 -12.12 -2.24
C SER A 35 -25.84 -13.36 -1.44
N ASN A 36 -25.69 -13.34 -0.11
CA ASN A 36 -26.00 -14.49 0.73
C ASN A 36 -27.51 -14.74 0.82
N LYS A 37 -28.35 -13.72 1.03
CA LYS A 37 -29.82 -13.94 1.01
C LYS A 37 -30.35 -14.28 -0.38
N THR A 38 -29.71 -13.78 -1.45
CA THR A 38 -30.06 -14.22 -2.82
C THR A 38 -29.72 -15.70 -3.02
N LYS A 39 -28.61 -16.18 -2.45
CA LYS A 39 -28.28 -17.62 -2.44
C LYS A 39 -29.30 -18.40 -1.61
N ASP A 40 -29.70 -17.91 -0.43
CA ASP A 40 -30.74 -18.55 0.38
C ASP A 40 -32.05 -18.70 -0.39
N TRP A 41 -32.44 -17.68 -1.17
CA TRP A 41 -33.65 -17.72 -1.99
C TRP A 41 -33.56 -18.67 -3.20
N LEU A 42 -32.36 -18.82 -3.79
CA LEU A 42 -32.13 -19.64 -4.99
C LEU A 42 -31.69 -21.08 -4.67
N SER A 43 -31.14 -21.32 -3.49
CA SER A 43 -30.60 -22.63 -3.09
C SER A 43 -31.72 -23.56 -2.62
N ARG A 44 -31.62 -24.84 -3.01
CA ARG A 44 -32.52 -25.90 -2.50
C ARG A 44 -32.06 -26.47 -1.16
N ASP A 45 -30.78 -26.29 -0.84
CA ASP A 45 -30.21 -26.64 0.45
C ASP A 45 -30.68 -25.57 1.43
N HIS A 46 -31.53 -25.93 2.41
CA HIS A 46 -32.11 -25.00 3.40
C HIS A 46 -31.07 -24.46 4.41
N GLN A 47 -29.88 -24.11 3.91
CA GLN A 47 -28.76 -23.59 4.68
C GLN A 47 -28.81 -22.07 4.67
N ASP A 48 -28.59 -21.49 5.86
CA ASP A 48 -28.44 -20.05 6.02
C ASP A 48 -27.02 -19.63 5.60
N HIS A 49 -26.88 -19.08 4.40
CA HIS A 49 -25.58 -18.72 3.81
C HIS A 49 -24.99 -17.49 4.50
N PHE A 50 -25.81 -16.60 5.04
CA PHE A 50 -25.31 -15.44 5.79
C PHE A 50 -24.73 -15.87 7.13
N PHE A 51 -25.39 -16.81 7.82
CA PHE A 51 -24.84 -17.45 9.02
C PHE A 51 -23.45 -18.06 8.76
N LYS A 52 -23.31 -18.86 7.70
CA LYS A 52 -22.02 -19.50 7.35
C LYS A 52 -20.93 -18.49 7.04
N TYR A 53 -21.29 -17.36 6.42
CA TYR A 53 -20.36 -16.27 6.17
C TYR A 53 -19.83 -15.69 7.50
N ILE A 54 -20.72 -15.38 8.45
CA ILE A 54 -20.31 -14.89 9.77
C ILE A 54 -19.42 -15.91 10.50
N GLU A 55 -19.77 -17.20 10.47
CA GLU A 55 -18.96 -18.26 11.09
C GLU A 55 -17.56 -18.36 10.46
N THR A 56 -17.47 -18.25 9.13
CA THR A 56 -16.21 -18.29 8.39
C THR A 56 -15.34 -17.07 8.71
N GLU A 57 -15.91 -15.87 8.70
CA GLU A 57 -15.19 -14.65 9.05
C GLU A 57 -14.76 -14.65 10.52
N THR A 58 -15.54 -15.25 11.42
CA THR A 58 -15.18 -15.43 12.84
C THR A 58 -13.94 -16.30 12.97
N LYS A 59 -13.86 -17.40 12.22
CA LYS A 59 -12.66 -18.25 12.15
C LYS A 59 -11.47 -17.50 11.55
N ASN A 60 -11.68 -16.69 10.51
CA ASN A 60 -10.64 -15.86 9.90
C ASN A 60 -10.10 -14.78 10.87
N CYS A 61 -10.89 -14.37 11.86
CA CYS A 61 -10.47 -13.42 12.89
C CYS A 61 -9.70 -14.07 14.05
N ALA A 62 -9.61 -15.41 14.13
CA ALA A 62 -8.91 -16.11 15.21
C ALA A 62 -7.44 -15.68 15.42
N PRO A 63 -6.66 -15.29 14.39
CA PRO A 63 -5.28 -14.81 14.58
C PRO A 63 -5.17 -13.42 15.22
N LEU A 64 -6.24 -12.61 15.21
CA LEU A 64 -6.22 -11.24 15.72
C LEU A 64 -6.44 -11.23 17.24
N SER A 65 -5.69 -10.39 17.96
CA SER A 65 -5.94 -10.22 19.39
C SER A 65 -7.21 -9.39 19.64
N GLU A 66 -7.83 -9.56 20.81
CA GLU A 66 -9.00 -8.76 21.18
C GLU A 66 -8.72 -7.25 21.13
N ASP A 67 -7.53 -6.82 21.56
CA ASP A 67 -7.13 -5.41 21.51
C ASP A 67 -6.99 -4.88 20.07
N GLU A 68 -6.59 -5.74 19.13
CA GLU A 68 -6.57 -5.39 17.71
C GLU A 68 -7.98 -5.22 17.13
N LEU A 69 -8.93 -6.06 17.56
CA LEU A 69 -10.34 -5.96 17.17
C LEU A 69 -10.98 -4.68 17.74
N ARG A 70 -10.77 -4.41 19.03
CA ARG A 70 -11.24 -3.16 19.70
C ARG A 70 -10.69 -1.93 18.99
N LEU A 71 -9.39 -1.91 18.69
CA LEU A 71 -8.79 -0.82 17.94
C LEU A 71 -9.43 -0.68 16.55
N ALA A 72 -9.66 -1.78 15.85
CA ALA A 72 -10.25 -1.74 14.52
C ALA A 72 -11.68 -1.21 14.52
N ILE A 73 -12.51 -1.59 15.49
CA ILE A 73 -13.87 -1.04 15.68
C ILE A 73 -13.80 0.48 15.91
N PHE A 74 -12.94 0.92 16.84
CA PHE A 74 -12.74 2.34 17.11
C PHE A 74 -12.31 3.13 15.86
N LEU A 75 -11.31 2.63 15.14
CA LEU A 75 -10.82 3.27 13.92
C LEU A 75 -11.86 3.26 12.79
N GLN A 76 -12.70 2.23 12.73
CA GLN A 76 -13.80 2.16 11.77
C GLN A 76 -14.89 3.18 12.10
N LEU A 77 -15.21 3.43 13.38
CA LEU A 77 -16.15 4.49 13.80
C LEU A 77 -15.67 5.85 13.30
N LEU A 78 -14.39 6.18 13.53
CA LEU A 78 -13.77 7.42 13.04
C LEU A 78 -13.84 7.51 11.50
N LYS A 79 -13.53 6.42 10.81
CA LYS A 79 -13.52 6.36 9.34
C LYS A 79 -14.90 6.58 8.73
N VAL A 80 -15.94 5.91 9.26
CA VAL A 80 -17.32 6.01 8.76
C VAL A 80 -17.85 7.44 8.95
N LEU A 81 -17.61 8.02 10.13
CA LEU A 81 -17.99 9.40 10.46
C LEU A 81 -17.05 10.46 9.84
N LYS A 82 -16.03 10.05 9.10
CA LYS A 82 -15.02 10.93 8.46
C LYS A 82 -14.28 11.85 9.46
N ILE A 83 -14.13 11.41 10.70
CA ILE A 83 -13.34 12.11 11.72
C ILE A 83 -11.86 11.96 11.36
N LYS A 84 -11.09 13.06 11.36
CA LYS A 84 -9.65 13.03 11.04
C LYS A 84 -8.95 12.08 12.01
N GLY A 85 -8.18 11.13 11.47
CA GLY A 85 -7.38 10.21 12.27
C GLY A 85 -6.32 10.99 13.08
N GLY A 86 -6.32 10.75 14.38
CA GLY A 86 -5.42 11.39 15.34
C GLY A 86 -4.26 10.50 15.75
N ARG A 87 -3.47 11.00 16.70
CA ARG A 87 -2.57 10.15 17.48
C ARG A 87 -3.36 9.59 18.65
N PHE A 88 -3.32 8.28 18.84
CA PHE A 88 -4.04 7.56 19.89
C PHE A 88 -3.04 6.78 20.76
N HIS A 89 -2.01 7.49 21.24
CA HIS A 89 -0.96 6.95 22.11
C HIS A 89 -1.42 6.78 23.56
N THR A 90 -2.49 7.47 23.94
CA THR A 90 -2.95 7.57 25.33
C THR A 90 -4.44 7.30 25.44
N VAL A 91 -4.87 6.89 26.64
CA VAL A 91 -6.29 6.73 26.99
C VAL A 91 -7.07 8.02 26.76
N PHE A 92 -6.47 9.18 27.05
CA PHE A 92 -7.10 10.49 26.83
C PHE A 92 -7.42 10.73 25.35
N GLU A 93 -6.49 10.40 24.44
CA GLU A 93 -6.70 10.58 23.01
C GLU A 93 -7.78 9.64 22.46
N ILE A 94 -7.83 8.39 22.93
CA ILE A 94 -8.92 7.45 22.57
C ILE A 94 -10.26 7.98 23.08
N THR A 95 -10.31 8.40 24.34
CA THR A 95 -11.51 8.97 24.99
C THR A 95 -12.04 10.17 24.21
N LYS A 96 -11.15 11.11 23.84
CA LYS A 96 -11.51 12.27 23.03
C LYS A 96 -11.99 11.86 21.63
N GLY A 97 -11.41 10.81 21.05
CA GLY A 97 -11.90 10.24 19.79
C GLY A 97 -13.34 9.73 19.92
N PHE A 98 -13.70 9.08 21.03
CA PHE A 98 -15.08 8.67 21.29
C PHE A 98 -16.03 9.85 21.52
N ASP A 99 -15.60 10.91 22.22
CA ASP A 99 -16.43 12.13 22.34
C ASP A 99 -16.76 12.71 20.94
N GLN A 100 -15.79 12.71 20.02
CA GLN A 100 -16.02 13.13 18.62
C GLN A 100 -16.96 12.18 17.87
N VAL A 101 -16.84 10.86 18.09
CA VAL A 101 -17.75 9.87 17.52
C VAL A 101 -19.19 10.12 17.97
N ILE A 102 -19.40 10.39 19.25
CA ILE A 102 -20.72 10.71 19.81
C ILE A 102 -21.28 11.98 19.15
N GLU A 103 -20.49 13.05 19.10
CA GLU A 103 -20.91 14.33 18.52
C GLU A 103 -21.30 14.18 17.04
N GLU A 104 -20.45 13.55 16.23
CA GLU A 104 -20.71 13.36 14.80
C GLU A 104 -21.89 12.41 14.55
N THR A 105 -22.09 11.40 15.40
CA THR A 105 -23.28 10.53 15.33
C THR A 105 -24.55 11.30 15.66
N PHE A 106 -24.53 12.15 16.69
CA PHE A 106 -25.65 13.01 17.05
C PHE A 106 -26.01 13.97 15.91
N GLN A 107 -25.00 14.57 15.27
CA GLN A 107 -25.18 15.45 14.12
C GLN A 107 -25.70 14.70 12.89
N LEU A 108 -25.21 13.48 12.65
CA LEU A 108 -25.68 12.61 11.58
C LEU A 108 -27.18 12.32 11.72
N LEU A 109 -27.62 11.92 12.91
CA LEU A 109 -29.04 11.65 13.19
C LEU A 109 -29.89 12.91 13.10
N SER A 110 -29.44 14.02 13.70
CA SER A 110 -30.16 15.32 13.71
C SER A 110 -30.39 15.86 12.31
N LYS A 111 -29.42 15.72 11.40
CA LYS A 111 -29.54 16.20 10.01
C LYS A 111 -30.42 15.30 9.15
N LYS A 112 -30.38 13.98 9.39
CA LYS A 112 -31.08 12.99 8.55
C LYS A 112 -32.52 12.73 9.00
N ASN A 113 -32.83 12.91 10.28
CA ASN A 113 -34.10 12.50 10.87
C ASN A 113 -34.75 13.65 11.64
N ARG A 114 -35.88 14.15 11.10
CA ARG A 114 -36.64 15.26 11.72
C ARG A 114 -37.21 14.86 13.08
N ASP A 115 -37.64 13.61 13.22
CA ASP A 115 -38.23 13.10 14.46
C ASP A 115 -37.17 12.99 15.55
N PHE A 116 -35.94 12.57 15.19
CA PHE A 116 -34.81 12.61 16.12
C PHE A 116 -34.48 14.06 16.52
N SER A 117 -34.48 15.01 15.57
CA SER A 117 -34.22 16.41 15.89
C SER A 117 -35.31 16.99 16.82
N ALA A 118 -36.57 16.60 16.66
CA ALA A 118 -37.65 16.97 17.56
C ALA A 118 -37.48 16.34 18.95
N PHE A 119 -37.19 15.03 19.00
CA PHE A 119 -36.87 14.29 20.22
C PHE A 119 -35.72 14.95 20.99
N ALA A 120 -34.59 15.22 20.34
CA ALA A 120 -33.42 15.80 20.99
C ALA A 120 -33.68 17.20 21.59
N LYS A 121 -34.59 17.99 21.00
CA LYS A 121 -35.00 19.29 21.57
C LYS A 121 -35.79 19.12 22.88
N GLN A 122 -36.61 18.09 22.96
CA GLN A 122 -37.41 17.78 24.16
C GLN A 122 -36.53 17.22 25.29
N HIS A 123 -35.45 16.51 24.94
CA HIS A 123 -34.56 15.83 25.89
C HIS A 123 -33.21 16.54 26.11
N HIS A 124 -33.15 17.86 25.94
CA HIS A 124 -31.89 18.64 25.96
C HIS A 124 -31.04 18.56 27.24
N LEU A 125 -31.60 18.05 28.35
CA LEU A 125 -30.88 17.83 29.61
C LEU A 125 -30.13 16.49 29.67
N GLU A 126 -30.46 15.56 28.78
CA GLU A 126 -29.73 14.30 28.64
C GLU A 126 -28.39 14.52 27.92
N SER A 127 -27.46 13.57 28.09
CA SER A 127 -26.24 13.60 27.29
C SER A 127 -26.50 13.18 25.85
N GLN A 128 -25.65 13.59 24.91
CA GLN A 128 -25.80 13.20 23.50
C GLN A 128 -25.80 11.68 23.32
N LEU A 129 -24.96 10.96 24.06
CA LEU A 129 -24.94 9.50 24.03
C LEU A 129 -26.26 8.92 24.52
N GLY A 130 -26.79 9.43 25.63
CA GLY A 130 -28.08 9.02 26.18
C GLY A 130 -29.22 9.20 25.16
N MET A 131 -29.29 10.38 24.52
CA MET A 131 -30.30 10.64 23.49
C MET A 131 -30.16 9.71 22.28
N ILE A 132 -28.92 9.42 21.83
CA ILE A 132 -28.69 8.46 20.74
C ILE A 132 -29.22 7.08 21.14
N VAL A 133 -28.86 6.60 22.32
CA VAL A 133 -29.20 5.27 22.83
C VAL A 133 -30.71 5.11 23.04
N SER A 134 -31.37 6.05 23.73
CA SER A 134 -32.83 6.06 23.91
C SER A 134 -33.56 6.05 22.57
N TRP A 135 -33.09 6.86 21.62
CA TRP A 135 -33.68 6.91 20.30
C TRP A 135 -33.52 5.61 19.53
N GLN A 136 -32.32 5.04 19.48
CA GLN A 136 -32.06 3.79 18.75
C GLN A 136 -32.82 2.62 19.34
N PHE A 137 -32.88 2.53 20.67
CA PHE A 137 -33.68 1.53 21.34
C PHE A 137 -35.17 1.67 21.01
N SER A 138 -35.68 2.91 20.97
CA SER A 138 -37.06 3.19 20.52
C SER A 138 -37.31 2.75 19.07
N GLN A 139 -36.34 2.97 18.17
CA GLN A 139 -36.47 2.51 16.77
C GLN A 139 -36.47 0.99 16.68
N LEU A 140 -35.61 0.32 17.46
CA LEU A 140 -35.55 -1.13 17.51
C LEU A 140 -36.87 -1.73 18.01
N LEU A 141 -37.48 -1.16 19.05
CA LEU A 141 -38.80 -1.56 19.52
C LEU A 141 -39.89 -1.31 18.46
N LYS A 142 -39.87 -0.18 17.76
CA LYS A 142 -40.80 0.06 16.64
C LYS A 142 -40.66 -0.98 15.53
N ASP A 143 -39.42 -1.38 15.22
CA ASP A 143 -39.16 -2.42 14.24
C ASP A 143 -39.66 -3.79 14.68
N PHE A 144 -39.51 -4.14 15.95
CA PHE A 144 -40.08 -5.37 16.51
C PHE A 144 -41.60 -5.37 16.47
N HIS A 145 -42.24 -4.27 16.87
CA HIS A 145 -43.69 -4.09 16.81
C HIS A 145 -44.21 -4.31 15.37
N ARG A 146 -43.55 -3.69 14.38
CA ARG A 146 -43.87 -3.88 12.96
C ARG A 146 -43.74 -5.33 12.49
N ARG A 147 -42.73 -6.07 12.97
CA ARG A 147 -42.48 -7.47 12.57
C ARG A 147 -43.45 -8.46 13.19
N LEU A 148 -43.92 -8.19 14.40
CA LEU A 148 -44.89 -9.04 15.09
C LEU A 148 -46.34 -8.81 14.63
N ASN A 149 -46.55 -7.90 13.68
CA ASN A 149 -47.85 -7.28 13.34
C ASN A 149 -48.39 -6.41 14.48
N GLU A 150 -48.94 -5.25 14.11
CA GLU A 150 -49.35 -4.17 15.03
C GLU A 150 -50.36 -4.63 16.11
N ASP A 151 -51.15 -5.67 15.83
CA ASP A 151 -52.19 -6.22 16.72
C ASP A 151 -51.72 -7.41 17.60
N SER A 152 -50.43 -7.76 17.61
CA SER A 152 -49.99 -8.91 18.39
C SER A 152 -50.13 -8.67 19.91
N THR A 153 -50.96 -9.47 20.55
CA THR A 153 -51.01 -9.58 22.02
C THR A 153 -49.65 -9.99 22.59
N GLU A 154 -48.85 -10.74 21.83
CA GLU A 154 -47.48 -11.15 22.18
C GLU A 154 -46.54 -9.96 22.41
N TRP A 155 -46.61 -8.90 21.58
CA TRP A 155 -45.81 -7.68 21.76
C TRP A 155 -46.10 -6.97 23.07
N HIS A 156 -47.38 -6.69 23.31
CA HIS A 156 -47.85 -5.93 24.47
C HIS A 156 -47.65 -6.72 25.77
N GLN A 157 -47.87 -8.04 25.74
CA GLN A 157 -47.62 -8.93 26.86
C GLN A 157 -46.13 -8.97 27.21
N THR A 158 -45.24 -9.04 26.22
CA THR A 158 -43.79 -9.03 26.44
C THR A 158 -43.33 -7.75 27.14
N ILE A 159 -43.84 -6.59 26.70
CA ILE A 159 -43.57 -5.30 27.37
C ILE A 159 -44.10 -5.35 28.80
N ALA A 160 -45.35 -5.75 29.01
CA ALA A 160 -45.97 -5.81 30.33
C ALA A 160 -45.17 -6.72 31.29
N ASP A 161 -44.73 -7.88 30.82
CA ASP A 161 -43.95 -8.84 31.62
C ASP A 161 -42.56 -8.30 31.96
N THR A 162 -41.94 -7.54 31.06
CA THR A 162 -40.65 -6.86 31.31
C THR A 162 -40.82 -5.72 32.31
N LEU A 163 -41.88 -4.93 32.21
CA LEU A 163 -42.15 -3.87 33.18
C LEU A 163 -42.49 -4.43 34.57
N ASN A 164 -43.09 -5.61 34.63
CA ASN A 164 -43.41 -6.30 35.89
C ASN A 164 -42.20 -6.95 36.57
N SER A 165 -41.10 -7.22 35.86
CA SER A 165 -39.86 -7.71 36.49
C SER A 165 -39.01 -6.61 37.12
N LEU A 166 -39.29 -5.34 36.82
CA LEU A 166 -38.61 -4.22 37.46
C LEU A 166 -38.75 -4.29 39.00
N PRO A 167 -37.72 -3.84 39.74
CA PRO A 167 -37.77 -3.66 41.19
C PRO A 167 -39.03 -2.89 41.61
N ILE A 168 -39.59 -3.25 42.76
CA ILE A 168 -40.89 -2.72 43.23
C ILE A 168 -40.92 -1.19 43.22
N ASN A 169 -39.84 -0.54 43.64
CA ASN A 169 -39.73 0.91 43.71
C ASN A 169 -39.77 1.57 42.31
N GLU A 170 -38.98 1.04 41.37
CA GLU A 170 -38.93 1.51 39.98
C GLU A 170 -40.26 1.27 39.28
N ARG A 171 -40.89 0.11 39.52
CA ARG A 171 -42.22 -0.22 39.01
C ARG A 171 -43.29 0.77 39.46
N GLN A 172 -43.29 1.15 40.74
CA GLN A 172 -44.24 2.13 41.28
C GLN A 172 -44.00 3.52 40.72
N GLN A 173 -42.74 3.94 40.61
CA GLN A 173 -42.38 5.21 39.98
C GLN A 173 -42.80 5.24 38.50
N LEU A 174 -42.53 4.17 37.76
CA LEU A 174 -42.88 4.09 36.35
C LEU A 174 -44.40 4.09 36.13
N LYS A 175 -45.16 3.39 36.97
CA LYS A 175 -46.64 3.48 36.98
C LYS A 175 -47.12 4.91 37.21
N SER A 176 -46.48 5.65 38.12
CA SER A 176 -46.84 7.06 38.38
C SER A 176 -46.52 7.98 37.20
N VAL A 177 -45.38 7.77 36.53
CA VAL A 177 -44.95 8.54 35.35
C VAL A 177 -45.85 8.25 34.15
N MET A 178 -46.16 6.98 33.93
CA MET A 178 -47.03 6.53 32.83
C MET A 178 -48.52 6.77 33.12
N MET A 179 -48.88 7.10 34.36
CA MET A 179 -50.26 7.24 34.84
C MET A 179 -51.13 6.00 34.59
N ILE A 180 -50.59 4.81 34.89
CA ILE A 180 -51.29 3.53 34.76
C ILE A 180 -51.31 2.74 36.06
N ASP A 181 -52.42 2.05 36.31
CA ASP A 181 -52.64 1.31 37.57
C ASP A 181 -51.84 0.00 37.61
N GLN A 182 -51.76 -0.68 36.47
CA GLN A 182 -51.08 -1.98 36.36
C GLN A 182 -50.44 -2.19 34.99
N PHE A 183 -49.36 -2.97 34.96
CA PHE A 183 -48.73 -3.37 33.71
C PHE A 183 -49.42 -4.64 33.22
N ASP A 184 -50.54 -4.48 32.50
CA ASP A 184 -51.20 -5.54 31.75
C ASP A 184 -51.19 -5.22 30.25
N SER A 185 -51.35 -6.25 29.41
CA SER A 185 -51.25 -6.13 27.95
C SER A 185 -52.22 -5.08 27.36
N GLU A 186 -53.43 -4.92 27.92
CA GLU A 186 -54.42 -3.97 27.38
C GLU A 186 -54.09 -2.53 27.78
N GLN A 187 -53.66 -2.29 29.02
CA GLN A 187 -53.22 -0.96 29.47
C GLN A 187 -51.98 -0.52 28.69
N ILE A 188 -51.00 -1.42 28.51
CA ILE A 188 -49.80 -1.14 27.72
C ILE A 188 -50.15 -0.85 26.25
N ARG A 189 -51.05 -1.62 25.64
CA ARG A 189 -51.54 -1.36 24.27
C ARG A 189 -52.13 0.05 24.14
N ARG A 190 -53.11 0.38 24.97
CA ARG A 190 -53.76 1.71 24.94
C ARG A 190 -52.77 2.84 25.19
N TRP A 191 -51.84 2.64 26.11
CA TRP A 191 -50.83 3.64 26.42
C TRP A 191 -49.90 3.87 25.23
N ILE A 192 -49.42 2.81 24.58
CA ILE A 192 -48.56 2.92 23.39
C ILE A 192 -49.32 3.51 22.21
N GLU A 193 -50.60 3.18 22.01
CA GLU A 193 -51.45 3.79 20.97
C GLU A 193 -51.62 5.30 21.15
N ASN A 194 -51.70 5.77 22.40
CA ASN A 194 -51.91 7.19 22.72
C ASN A 194 -50.60 8.00 22.77
N GLU A 195 -49.59 7.49 23.47
CA GLU A 195 -48.34 8.22 23.79
C GLU A 195 -47.17 7.82 22.88
N GLY A 196 -47.22 6.63 22.27
CA GLY A 196 -46.19 6.11 21.39
C GLY A 196 -45.00 5.44 22.09
N ILE A 197 -44.33 4.54 21.35
CA ILE A 197 -43.18 3.74 21.85
C ILE A 197 -42.02 4.62 22.36
N VAL A 198 -41.80 5.80 21.79
CA VAL A 198 -40.70 6.70 22.22
C VAL A 198 -40.92 7.15 23.67
N GLN A 199 -42.17 7.45 24.05
CA GLN A 199 -42.46 7.86 25.42
C GLN A 199 -42.28 6.71 26.41
N LEU A 200 -42.51 5.46 26.00
CA LEU A 200 -42.27 4.30 26.86
C LEU A 200 -40.79 4.22 27.23
N VAL A 201 -39.91 4.37 26.23
CA VAL A 201 -38.46 4.36 26.44
C VAL A 201 -38.04 5.53 27.33
N ASN A 202 -38.59 6.72 27.11
CA ASN A 202 -38.31 7.90 27.93
C ASN A 202 -38.73 7.72 29.40
N ALA A 203 -39.93 7.18 29.63
CA ALA A 203 -40.41 6.89 30.96
C ALA A 203 -39.47 5.87 31.65
N LEU A 204 -39.08 4.81 30.92
CA LEU A 204 -38.17 3.79 31.42
C LEU A 204 -36.79 4.37 31.77
N THR A 205 -36.17 5.15 30.88
CA THR A 205 -34.82 5.71 31.10
C THR A 205 -34.82 6.73 32.23
N SER A 206 -35.90 7.49 32.41
CA SER A 206 -36.01 8.47 33.50
C SER A 206 -36.11 7.83 34.89
N VAL A 207 -36.71 6.65 34.98
CA VAL A 207 -36.95 5.94 36.26
C VAL A 207 -35.86 4.91 36.55
N SER A 208 -35.50 4.13 35.54
CA SER A 208 -34.72 2.89 35.71
C SER A 208 -33.36 2.95 35.00
N GLY A 209 -33.05 4.06 34.33
CA GLY A 209 -31.84 4.20 33.53
C GLY A 209 -31.82 3.25 32.31
N TYR A 210 -30.62 2.95 31.82
CA TYR A 210 -30.40 2.21 30.57
C TYR A 210 -30.17 0.70 30.77
N SER A 211 -29.96 0.23 32.00
CA SER A 211 -29.57 -1.15 32.30
C SER A 211 -30.62 -2.19 31.93
N TYR A 212 -31.90 -1.80 31.84
CA TYR A 212 -33.00 -2.71 31.52
C TYR A 212 -33.19 -2.97 30.03
N PHE A 213 -32.48 -2.25 29.16
CA PHE A 213 -32.57 -2.44 27.72
C PHE A 213 -32.15 -3.87 27.33
N GLY A 214 -31.13 -4.44 27.99
CA GLY A 214 -30.72 -5.83 27.79
C GLY A 214 -31.83 -6.83 28.11
N GLU A 215 -32.58 -6.63 29.20
CA GLU A 215 -33.69 -7.51 29.59
C GLU A 215 -34.84 -7.46 28.58
N PHE A 216 -35.20 -6.27 28.10
CA PHE A 216 -36.19 -6.12 27.03
C PHE A 216 -35.79 -6.91 25.78
N LEU A 217 -34.53 -6.77 25.34
CA LEU A 217 -34.03 -7.47 24.16
C LEU A 217 -34.02 -8.98 24.36
N GLN A 218 -33.62 -9.44 25.54
CA GLN A 218 -33.60 -10.87 25.86
C GLN A 218 -35.00 -11.47 25.80
N ARG A 219 -36.01 -10.80 26.37
CA ARG A 219 -37.40 -11.27 26.30
C ARG A 219 -37.97 -11.28 24.89
N PHE A 220 -37.64 -10.27 24.07
CA PHE A 220 -38.02 -10.28 22.66
C PHE A 220 -37.33 -11.41 21.89
N ARG A 221 -36.07 -11.72 22.21
CA ARG A 221 -35.34 -12.83 21.58
C ARG A 221 -35.98 -14.19 21.87
N GLU A 222 -36.59 -14.36 23.03
CA GLU A 222 -37.27 -15.59 23.44
C GLU A 222 -38.61 -15.83 22.72
N LEU A 223 -39.17 -14.82 22.06
CA LEU A 223 -40.40 -14.98 21.30
C LEU A 223 -40.19 -15.89 20.09
N ARG A 224 -41.15 -16.80 19.86
CA ARG A 224 -41.09 -17.76 18.74
C ARG A 224 -40.97 -17.07 17.39
N SER A 225 -41.60 -15.90 17.27
CA SER A 225 -41.59 -15.05 16.08
C SER A 225 -40.19 -14.52 15.73
N PHE A 226 -39.27 -14.47 16.70
CA PHE A 226 -37.87 -14.09 16.50
C PHE A 226 -36.90 -15.25 16.63
N SER A 227 -37.28 -16.37 17.24
CA SER A 227 -36.43 -17.53 17.45
C SER A 227 -36.06 -18.23 16.13
N ASN A 228 -35.05 -17.73 15.43
CA ASN A 228 -34.38 -18.47 14.37
C ASN A 228 -33.30 -19.38 15.00
N THR A 229 -33.42 -20.70 14.81
CA THR A 229 -32.57 -21.70 15.45
C THR A 229 -31.10 -21.62 15.03
N ALA A 230 -30.78 -21.03 13.87
CA ALA A 230 -29.39 -20.86 13.44
C ALA A 230 -28.70 -19.72 14.21
N PHE A 231 -29.23 -18.49 14.14
CA PHE A 231 -28.59 -17.34 14.81
C PHE A 231 -28.62 -17.40 16.34
N SER A 232 -29.61 -18.08 16.92
CA SER A 232 -29.67 -18.29 18.38
C SER A 232 -28.50 -19.13 18.91
N GLN A 233 -27.85 -19.91 18.04
CA GLN A 233 -26.64 -20.67 18.37
C GLN A 233 -25.34 -19.85 18.26
N LEU A 234 -25.34 -18.73 17.51
CA LEU A 234 -24.13 -17.92 17.33
C LEU A 234 -23.79 -17.08 18.56
N THR A 235 -24.79 -16.41 19.12
CA THR A 235 -24.58 -15.43 20.18
C THR A 235 -25.67 -15.55 21.25
N THR A 236 -25.23 -15.41 22.49
CA THR A 236 -26.11 -15.21 23.64
C THR A 236 -26.47 -13.75 23.86
N ASP A 237 -25.72 -12.82 23.25
CA ASP A 237 -25.99 -11.39 23.32
C ASP A 237 -27.31 -11.05 22.61
N PRO A 238 -28.28 -10.44 23.32
CA PRO A 238 -29.60 -10.16 22.77
C PRO A 238 -29.59 -9.17 21.59
N LEU A 239 -28.75 -8.12 21.63
CA LEU A 239 -28.75 -7.10 20.59
C LEU A 239 -28.03 -7.63 19.34
N LEU A 240 -26.87 -8.24 19.48
CA LEU A 240 -26.14 -8.87 18.37
C LEU A 240 -26.98 -9.95 17.68
N PHE A 241 -27.81 -10.69 18.42
CA PHE A 241 -28.75 -11.63 17.83
C PHE A 241 -29.66 -10.96 16.77
N PHE A 242 -30.20 -9.78 17.09
CA PHE A 242 -31.01 -9.01 16.15
C PHE A 242 -30.17 -8.32 15.08
N LEU A 243 -29.02 -7.75 15.42
CA LEU A 243 -28.16 -7.04 14.47
C LEU A 243 -27.54 -7.96 13.40
N LEU A 244 -27.30 -9.23 13.74
CA LEU A 244 -26.83 -10.25 12.82
C LEU A 244 -27.95 -10.90 12.00
N SER A 245 -29.22 -10.60 12.30
CA SER A 245 -30.35 -11.09 11.51
C SER A 245 -30.32 -10.50 10.10
N PRO A 246 -30.33 -11.34 9.04
CA PRO A 246 -30.43 -10.85 7.67
C PRO A 246 -31.64 -9.92 7.50
N ASP A 247 -32.78 -10.25 8.08
CA ASP A 247 -33.99 -9.43 7.94
C ASP A 247 -33.85 -8.06 8.58
N PHE A 248 -33.14 -7.96 9.71
CA PHE A 248 -32.83 -6.67 10.33
C PHE A 248 -31.94 -5.82 9.42
N LEU A 249 -30.83 -6.40 8.94
CA LEU A 249 -29.91 -5.73 8.03
C LEU A 249 -30.60 -5.32 6.73
N TYR A 250 -31.47 -6.16 6.18
CA TYR A 250 -32.28 -5.84 5.01
C TYR A 250 -33.22 -4.67 5.25
N SER A 251 -33.88 -4.59 6.41
CA SER A 251 -34.73 -3.44 6.73
C SER A 251 -33.93 -2.14 6.89
N LEU A 252 -32.70 -2.22 7.38
CA LEU A 252 -31.79 -1.08 7.47
C LEU A 252 -31.32 -0.62 6.08
N LEU A 253 -31.13 -1.56 5.15
CA LEU A 253 -30.66 -1.32 3.78
C LEU A 253 -31.74 -0.79 2.83
N PHE A 254 -32.93 -1.38 2.91
CA PHE A 254 -34.03 -1.16 1.96
C PHE A 254 -35.27 -0.58 2.66
N GLY A 255 -35.06 0.23 3.70
CA GLY A 255 -36.11 1.10 4.23
C GLY A 255 -36.75 1.95 3.11
N PRO A 256 -37.78 2.77 3.41
CA PRO A 256 -38.65 3.40 2.40
C PRO A 256 -37.98 4.39 1.41
N LYS A 257 -36.65 4.51 1.42
CA LYS A 257 -35.87 5.43 0.58
C LYS A 257 -35.26 4.69 -0.62
N LEU A 258 -35.66 5.09 -1.83
CA LEU A 258 -35.05 4.68 -3.10
C LEU A 258 -33.69 5.36 -3.29
N VAL A 259 -32.63 4.85 -2.66
CA VAL A 259 -31.25 5.31 -2.90
C VAL A 259 -30.55 4.37 -3.89
N PRO A 260 -29.78 4.88 -4.87
CA PRO A 260 -29.01 4.04 -5.78
C PRO A 260 -28.01 3.13 -5.03
N PHE A 261 -27.92 1.88 -5.46
CA PHE A 261 -27.15 0.80 -4.81
C PHE A 261 -25.68 1.16 -4.50
N ARG A 262 -25.01 1.94 -5.36
CA ARG A 262 -23.61 2.36 -5.14
C ARG A 262 -23.39 3.24 -3.92
N TYR A 263 -24.42 3.99 -3.49
CA TYR A 263 -24.37 4.83 -2.29
C TYR A 263 -24.92 4.12 -1.05
N GLN A 264 -25.62 3.00 -1.23
CA GLN A 264 -26.18 2.25 -0.12
C GLN A 264 -25.09 1.80 0.84
N HIS A 265 -23.88 1.42 0.37
CA HIS A 265 -22.82 0.91 1.27
C HIS A 265 -22.39 1.95 2.30
N LEU A 266 -22.19 3.20 1.87
CA LEU A 266 -21.85 4.30 2.76
C LEU A 266 -23.03 4.64 3.69
N LEU A 267 -24.26 4.47 3.23
CA LEU A 267 -25.43 4.65 4.07
C LEU A 267 -25.52 3.54 5.12
N PHE A 268 -25.32 2.29 4.74
CA PHE A 268 -25.37 1.14 5.64
C PHE A 268 -24.41 1.28 6.82
N SER A 269 -23.13 1.56 6.57
CA SER A 269 -22.18 1.75 7.67
C SER A 269 -22.57 2.94 8.55
N ASN A 270 -23.08 4.03 7.97
CA ASN A 270 -23.55 5.21 8.74
C ASN A 270 -24.79 4.90 9.59
N GLU A 271 -25.73 4.11 9.07
CA GLU A 271 -26.93 3.71 9.81
C GLU A 271 -26.60 2.66 10.89
N LEU A 272 -25.52 1.89 10.75
CA LEU A 272 -25.04 0.96 11.79
C LEU A 272 -24.34 1.65 12.96
N VAL A 273 -23.68 2.80 12.75
CA VAL A 273 -22.91 3.49 13.82
C VAL A 273 -23.73 3.66 15.11
N PRO A 274 -24.97 4.19 15.08
CA PRO A 274 -25.77 4.32 16.29
C PRO A 274 -26.06 2.99 17.01
N PHE A 275 -26.25 1.89 16.28
CA PHE A 275 -26.45 0.55 16.87
C PHE A 275 -25.17 -0.02 17.46
N VAL A 276 -24.01 0.26 16.85
CA VAL A 276 -22.70 -0.08 17.43
C VAL A 276 -22.47 0.69 18.73
N LEU A 277 -22.87 1.97 18.81
CA LEU A 277 -22.79 2.73 20.06
C LEU A 277 -23.74 2.18 21.14
N LEU A 278 -24.96 1.78 20.75
CA LEU A 278 -25.90 1.11 21.63
C LEU A 278 -25.30 -0.18 22.21
N GLU A 279 -24.80 -1.07 21.34
CA GLU A 279 -24.14 -2.33 21.72
C GLU A 279 -23.00 -2.11 22.71
N ILE A 280 -22.07 -1.20 22.37
CA ILE A 280 -20.94 -0.87 23.25
C ILE A 280 -21.46 -0.35 24.59
N MET A 281 -22.47 0.52 24.60
CA MET A 281 -23.04 1.06 25.83
C MET A 281 -23.70 -0.01 26.70
N LEU A 282 -24.56 -0.86 26.13
CA LEU A 282 -25.25 -1.92 26.85
C LEU A 282 -24.25 -2.86 27.54
N HIS A 283 -23.25 -3.31 26.80
CA HIS A 283 -22.21 -4.17 27.36
C HIS A 283 -21.42 -3.51 28.50
N GLY A 284 -21.23 -2.19 28.43
CA GLY A 284 -20.60 -1.42 29.51
C GLY A 284 -21.45 -1.25 30.76
N LEU A 285 -22.78 -1.29 30.63
CA LEU A 285 -23.71 -1.19 31.76
C LEU A 285 -23.83 -2.52 32.51
N GLU A 286 -23.71 -3.63 31.80
CA GLU A 286 -23.77 -4.98 32.38
C GLU A 286 -22.43 -5.41 33.00
N ALA A 287 -21.31 -4.90 32.48
CA ALA A 287 -19.98 -5.24 32.97
C ALA A 287 -19.68 -4.60 34.35
N PRO A 288 -19.26 -5.38 35.37
CA PRO A 288 -18.77 -4.81 36.62
C PRO A 288 -17.57 -3.92 36.37
N TYR A 289 -17.48 -2.78 37.07
CA TYR A 289 -16.40 -1.81 36.87
C TYR A 289 -14.99 -2.40 37.06
N SER A 290 -14.86 -3.45 37.86
CA SER A 290 -13.60 -4.20 38.08
C SER A 290 -13.21 -5.14 36.94
N GLN A 291 -14.10 -5.40 35.99
CA GLN A 291 -13.89 -6.29 34.84
C GLN A 291 -13.66 -5.52 33.52
N LEU A 292 -13.76 -4.19 33.53
CA LEU A 292 -13.48 -3.37 32.37
C LEU A 292 -11.99 -3.50 32.00
N ALA A 293 -11.69 -3.98 30.79
CA ALA A 293 -10.31 -4.09 30.34
C ALA A 293 -9.67 -2.70 30.20
N ASP A 294 -8.35 -2.66 30.30
CA ASP A 294 -7.61 -1.40 30.27
C ASP A 294 -7.62 -0.81 28.84
N VAL A 295 -8.23 0.37 28.69
CA VAL A 295 -8.21 1.17 27.45
C VAL A 295 -6.76 1.40 26.97
N GLN A 296 -5.78 1.37 27.89
CA GLN A 296 -4.36 1.47 27.58
C GLN A 296 -3.90 0.39 26.60
N ASN A 297 -4.43 -0.84 26.66
CA ASN A 297 -4.05 -1.90 25.72
C ASN A 297 -4.37 -1.52 24.26
N THR A 298 -5.54 -0.90 24.04
CA THR A 298 -5.93 -0.40 22.71
C THR A 298 -4.98 0.72 22.24
N ALA A 299 -4.57 1.61 23.14
CA ALA A 299 -3.60 2.67 22.84
C ALA A 299 -2.20 2.12 22.55
N ASP A 300 -1.81 1.03 23.22
CA ASP A 300 -0.52 0.36 23.03
C ASP A 300 -0.45 -0.35 21.67
N VAL A 301 -1.52 -1.02 21.25
CA VAL A 301 -1.64 -1.60 19.91
C VAL A 301 -1.50 -0.50 18.85
N TRP A 302 -2.23 0.62 19.00
CA TRP A 302 -2.12 1.74 18.06
C TRP A 302 -0.69 2.31 18.04
N SER A 303 -0.09 2.49 19.21
CA SER A 303 1.29 2.97 19.35
C SER A 303 2.32 2.04 18.71
N LYS A 304 2.11 0.72 18.78
CA LYS A 304 2.95 -0.28 18.09
C LYS A 304 2.83 -0.11 16.57
N ARG A 305 1.61 -0.03 16.03
CA ARG A 305 1.37 0.18 14.59
C ARG A 305 1.97 1.49 14.10
N TYR A 306 1.81 2.58 14.85
CA TYR A 306 2.40 3.88 14.52
C TYR A 306 3.93 3.84 14.55
N ARG A 307 4.55 3.21 15.56
CA ARG A 307 6.02 3.08 15.62
C ARG A 307 6.59 2.30 14.43
N ASN A 308 5.94 1.20 14.06
CA ASN A 308 6.32 0.42 12.88
C ASN A 308 6.21 1.26 11.61
N TYR A 309 5.13 2.04 11.47
CA TYR A 309 4.94 2.95 10.34
C TYR A 309 6.02 4.04 10.27
N ILE A 310 6.37 4.67 11.40
CA ILE A 310 7.47 5.65 11.44
C ILE A 310 8.82 5.01 11.08
N SER A 311 9.08 3.79 11.55
CA SER A 311 10.29 3.05 11.17
C SER A 311 10.35 2.79 9.66
N LEU A 312 9.23 2.44 9.02
CA LEU A 312 9.14 2.29 7.56
C LEU A 312 9.43 3.61 6.83
N LEU A 313 8.90 4.74 7.32
CA LEU A 313 9.18 6.05 6.73
C LEU A 313 10.66 6.44 6.81
N LEU A 314 11.31 6.15 7.94
CA LEU A 314 12.76 6.38 8.11
C LEU A 314 13.59 5.48 7.20
N GLN A 315 13.20 4.22 7.03
CA GLN A 315 13.86 3.31 6.09
C GLN A 315 13.72 3.79 4.64
N LEU A 316 12.55 4.31 4.25
CA LEU A 316 12.34 4.92 2.93
C LEU A 316 13.22 6.14 2.71
N GLU A 317 13.31 7.03 3.70
CA GLU A 317 14.16 8.24 3.63
C GLU A 317 15.64 7.85 3.51
N LYS A 318 16.10 6.90 4.34
CA LYS A 318 17.47 6.39 4.28
C LYS A 318 17.78 5.77 2.91
N ASN A 319 16.90 4.90 2.40
CA ASN A 319 17.08 4.27 1.11
C ASN A 319 17.17 5.31 -0.02
N ARG A 320 16.31 6.35 -0.01
CA ARG A 320 16.36 7.44 -1.00
C ARG A 320 17.67 8.23 -0.92
N SER A 321 18.15 8.52 0.29
CA SER A 321 19.43 9.18 0.49
C SER A 321 20.61 8.34 -0.03
N GLU A 322 20.61 7.02 0.24
CA GLU A 322 21.61 6.10 -0.31
C GLU A 322 21.54 6.06 -1.85
N GLN A 323 20.34 6.02 -2.45
CA GLN A 323 20.19 6.09 -3.90
C GLN A 323 20.76 7.38 -4.50
N GLU A 324 20.56 8.53 -3.85
CA GLU A 324 21.12 9.80 -4.30
C GLU A 324 22.65 9.81 -4.21
N GLN A 325 23.22 9.24 -3.15
CA GLN A 325 24.66 9.11 -3.01
C GLN A 325 25.26 8.25 -4.13
N TYR A 326 24.69 7.06 -4.37
CA TYR A 326 25.18 6.19 -5.45
C TYR A 326 24.95 6.78 -6.85
N LYS A 327 23.91 7.60 -7.05
CA LYS A 327 23.73 8.33 -8.32
C LYS A 327 24.82 9.38 -8.54
N LYS A 328 25.26 10.07 -7.47
CA LYS A 328 26.40 11.00 -7.56
C LYS A 328 27.69 10.25 -7.88
N GLU A 329 27.97 9.18 -7.15
CA GLU A 329 29.13 8.32 -7.39
C GLU A 329 29.15 7.76 -8.82
N ARG A 330 28.00 7.32 -9.33
CA ARG A 330 27.86 6.89 -10.72
C ARG A 330 28.25 8.00 -11.71
N ASN A 331 27.74 9.22 -11.51
CA ASN A 331 28.03 10.34 -12.41
C ASN A 331 29.52 10.70 -12.36
N ASP A 332 30.15 10.66 -11.18
CA ASP A 332 31.57 10.91 -11.01
C ASP A 332 32.41 9.86 -11.75
N LEU A 333 32.06 8.57 -11.61
CA LEU A 333 32.69 7.47 -12.34
C LEU A 333 32.47 7.53 -13.86
N GLU A 334 31.29 7.96 -14.32
CA GLU A 334 31.02 8.17 -15.75
C GLU A 334 31.90 9.29 -16.32
N SER A 335 32.09 10.37 -15.54
CA SER A 335 33.01 11.46 -15.89
C SER A 335 34.46 10.96 -15.94
N GLU A 336 34.93 10.25 -14.92
CA GLU A 336 36.28 9.67 -14.87
C GLU A 336 36.54 8.74 -16.07
N ARG A 337 35.59 7.83 -16.37
CA ARG A 337 35.66 6.95 -17.53
C ARG A 337 35.79 7.75 -18.83
N SER A 338 35.04 8.84 -18.99
CA SER A 338 35.11 9.68 -20.19
C SER A 338 36.48 10.36 -20.37
N THR A 339 37.11 10.78 -19.26
CA THR A 339 38.47 11.32 -19.26
C THR A 339 39.48 10.25 -19.66
N ILE A 340 39.40 9.05 -19.05
CA ILE A 340 40.29 7.92 -19.37
C ILE A 340 40.15 7.53 -20.86
N LEU A 341 38.92 7.47 -21.39
CA LEU A 341 38.67 7.20 -22.80
C LEU A 341 39.33 8.22 -23.73
N THR A 342 39.29 9.49 -23.35
CA THR A 342 39.95 10.56 -24.12
C THR A 342 41.47 10.39 -24.10
N MET A 343 42.05 10.15 -22.91
CA MET A 343 43.49 9.92 -22.75
C MET A 343 43.97 8.67 -23.51
N LYS A 344 43.18 7.58 -23.50
CA LYS A 344 43.46 6.37 -24.29
C LYS A 344 43.52 6.69 -25.78
N LYS A 345 42.52 7.41 -26.30
CA LYS A 345 42.44 7.78 -27.72
C LYS A 345 43.58 8.69 -28.14
N GLU A 346 43.98 9.64 -27.29
CA GLU A 346 45.16 10.47 -27.51
C GLU A 346 46.43 9.60 -27.58
N SER A 347 46.62 8.69 -26.62
CA SER A 347 47.77 7.77 -26.59
C SER A 347 47.83 6.86 -27.81
N GLU A 348 46.70 6.35 -28.28
CA GLU A 348 46.60 5.55 -29.51
C GLU A 348 46.97 6.38 -30.75
N THR A 349 46.53 7.65 -30.79
CA THR A 349 46.86 8.57 -31.87
C THR A 349 48.36 8.87 -31.90
N TYR A 350 48.96 9.19 -30.75
CA TYR A 350 50.40 9.40 -30.63
C TYR A 350 51.20 8.16 -31.01
N LEU A 351 50.79 6.98 -30.55
CA LEU A 351 51.40 5.71 -30.90
C LEU A 351 51.37 5.46 -32.42
N SER A 352 50.23 5.70 -33.07
CA SER A 352 50.09 5.56 -34.52
C SER A 352 51.01 6.51 -35.28
N ILE A 353 51.04 7.79 -34.87
CA ILE A 353 51.90 8.81 -35.50
C ILE A 353 53.38 8.45 -35.32
N ALA A 354 53.81 8.02 -34.14
CA ALA A 354 55.20 7.66 -33.87
C ALA A 354 55.63 6.43 -34.68
N LYS A 355 54.78 5.40 -34.75
CA LYS A 355 55.01 4.22 -35.61
C LYS A 355 55.09 4.60 -37.09
N GLU A 356 54.22 5.48 -37.56
CA GLU A 356 54.24 5.94 -38.96
C GLU A 356 55.48 6.79 -39.28
N LYS A 357 55.93 7.63 -38.34
CA LYS A 357 57.21 8.34 -38.46
C LYS A 357 58.38 7.37 -38.58
N LEU A 358 58.44 6.34 -37.72
CA LEU A 358 59.50 5.32 -37.74
C LEU A 358 59.48 4.55 -39.06
N LYS A 359 58.28 4.19 -39.52
CA LYS A 359 58.08 3.56 -40.82
C LYS A 359 58.60 4.43 -41.97
N ASN A 360 58.27 5.72 -41.97
CA ASN A 360 58.71 6.64 -43.01
C ASN A 360 60.24 6.86 -42.99
N GLN A 361 60.87 6.89 -41.81
CA GLN A 361 62.33 6.89 -41.69
C GLN A 361 62.94 5.62 -42.30
N LEU A 362 62.41 4.44 -41.97
CA LEU A 362 62.86 3.16 -42.55
C LEU A 362 62.67 3.10 -44.07
N ILE A 363 61.61 3.70 -44.60
CA ILE A 363 61.38 3.80 -46.06
C ILE A 363 62.45 4.68 -46.72
N ALA A 364 62.77 5.82 -46.10
CA ALA A 364 63.69 6.82 -46.65
C ALA A 364 65.17 6.45 -46.47
N ASP A 365 65.50 5.63 -45.47
CA ASP A 365 66.87 5.26 -45.15
C ASP A 365 67.34 4.04 -45.96
N GLU A 366 68.25 4.27 -46.91
CA GLU A 366 68.90 3.23 -47.71
C GLU A 366 69.93 2.41 -46.89
N ASN A 367 70.41 2.94 -45.77
CA ASN A 367 71.41 2.33 -44.89
C ASN A 367 70.81 1.73 -43.61
N ARG A 368 69.50 1.50 -43.60
CA ARG A 368 68.80 0.90 -42.46
C ARG A 368 69.35 -0.48 -42.05
N PRO A 369 69.12 -0.93 -40.81
CA PRO A 369 69.58 -2.21 -40.30
C PRO A 369 69.12 -3.40 -41.16
N TYR A 370 69.90 -4.48 -41.12
CA TYR A 370 69.51 -5.75 -41.72
C TYR A 370 68.59 -6.54 -40.78
N PHE A 371 67.32 -6.68 -41.16
CA PHE A 371 66.25 -7.35 -40.41
C PHE A 371 66.08 -8.83 -40.77
N GLY A 372 67.13 -9.51 -41.24
CA GLY A 372 67.05 -10.93 -41.60
C GLY A 372 66.15 -11.19 -42.81
N ASP A 373 65.28 -12.19 -42.70
CA ASP A 373 64.38 -12.64 -43.78
C ASP A 373 63.46 -11.51 -44.29
N THR A 374 63.06 -10.57 -43.42
CA THR A 374 62.24 -9.41 -43.79
C THR A 374 62.98 -8.47 -44.76
N THR A 375 64.29 -8.29 -44.58
CA THR A 375 65.12 -7.53 -45.52
C THR A 375 65.32 -8.26 -46.84
N VAL A 376 65.44 -9.60 -46.81
CA VAL A 376 65.49 -10.42 -48.05
C VAL A 376 64.19 -10.31 -48.83
N GLU A 377 63.05 -10.38 -48.15
CA GLU A 377 61.74 -10.25 -48.77
C GLU A 377 61.51 -8.85 -49.34
N TYR A 378 61.97 -7.80 -48.66
CA TYR A 378 61.98 -6.42 -49.19
C TYR A 378 62.66 -6.36 -50.57
N TYR A 379 63.89 -6.86 -50.70
CA TYR A 379 64.63 -6.78 -51.95
C TYR A 379 63.96 -7.61 -53.06
N ARG A 380 63.40 -8.78 -52.73
CA ARG A 380 62.62 -9.59 -53.69
C ARG A 380 61.38 -8.87 -54.21
N ILE A 381 60.69 -8.12 -53.35
CA ILE A 381 59.53 -7.33 -53.77
C ILE A 381 59.98 -6.13 -54.63
N LYS A 382 61.06 -5.44 -54.22
CA LYS A 382 61.63 -4.32 -54.99
C LYS A 382 62.04 -4.74 -56.39
N GLU A 383 62.72 -5.88 -56.54
CA GLU A 383 63.10 -6.45 -57.84
C GLU A 383 61.88 -6.79 -58.72
N LYS A 384 60.82 -7.35 -58.14
CA LYS A 384 59.56 -7.61 -58.86
C LYS A 384 58.89 -6.32 -59.31
N MET A 385 58.90 -5.28 -58.49
CA MET A 385 58.37 -3.96 -58.85
C MET A 385 59.17 -3.31 -59.97
N GLU A 386 60.51 -3.35 -59.92
CA GLU A 386 61.38 -2.86 -60.99
C GLU A 386 61.11 -3.59 -62.32
N ASN A 387 60.85 -4.90 -62.27
CA ASN A 387 60.48 -5.69 -63.44
C ASN A 387 59.10 -5.31 -63.99
N ILE A 388 58.13 -4.95 -63.13
CA ILE A 388 56.81 -4.43 -63.55
C ILE A 388 56.95 -3.03 -64.16
N ASP A 389 57.81 -2.16 -63.60
CA ASP A 389 58.08 -0.82 -64.13
C ASP A 389 58.73 -0.88 -65.52
N LYS A 390 59.73 -1.75 -65.72
CA LYS A 390 60.31 -2.02 -67.05
C LYS A 390 59.25 -2.48 -68.06
N LYS A 391 58.30 -3.34 -67.64
CA LYS A 391 57.18 -3.80 -68.51
C LYS A 391 56.19 -2.67 -68.83
N LEU A 392 55.90 -1.78 -67.88
CA LEU A 392 55.06 -0.60 -68.09
C LEU A 392 55.70 0.39 -69.07
N GLU A 393 57.00 0.66 -68.95
CA GLU A 393 57.74 1.55 -69.85
C GLU A 393 57.81 1.01 -71.28
N GLN A 394 58.14 -0.28 -71.44
CA GLN A 394 58.17 -0.94 -72.75
C GLN A 394 56.80 -0.88 -73.47
N LYS A 395 55.70 -0.93 -72.72
CA LYS A 395 54.34 -0.86 -73.27
C LYS A 395 53.90 0.57 -73.60
N LYS A 396 54.29 1.56 -72.79
CA LYS A 396 54.11 2.98 -73.12
C LYS A 396 54.86 3.37 -74.40
N ALA A 397 56.08 2.86 -74.60
CA ALA A 397 56.87 3.12 -75.80
C ALA A 397 56.32 2.44 -77.08
N GLY A 398 55.55 1.34 -76.93
CA GLY A 398 55.03 0.54 -78.05
C GLY A 398 53.61 0.89 -78.55
N ALA A 399 52.92 1.84 -77.93
CA ALA A 399 51.51 2.15 -78.22
C ALA A 399 51.33 3.16 -79.37
N LYS A 400 51.38 2.71 -80.63
CA LYS A 400 50.96 3.51 -81.81
C LYS A 400 49.73 2.86 -82.48
N GLY A 401 48.59 3.57 -82.48
CA GLY A 401 47.31 3.20 -83.13
C GLY A 401 46.15 2.88 -82.16
N VAL A 402 44.90 3.12 -82.58
CA VAL A 402 43.68 3.13 -81.71
C VAL A 402 43.32 1.74 -81.12
N VAL A 403 43.53 0.64 -81.84
CA VAL A 403 43.28 -0.73 -81.31
C VAL A 403 44.42 -1.18 -80.39
N LYS A 404 45.67 -0.80 -80.72
CA LYS A 404 46.85 -1.09 -79.88
C LYS A 404 46.86 -0.24 -78.61
N SER A 405 46.31 0.97 -78.64
CA SER A 405 46.18 1.82 -77.45
C SER A 405 45.18 1.25 -76.44
N VAL A 406 44.02 0.74 -76.88
CA VAL A 406 43.03 0.08 -75.99
C VAL A 406 43.58 -1.20 -75.35
N ALA A 407 44.26 -2.07 -76.13
CA ALA A 407 44.91 -3.26 -75.60
C ALA A 407 46.06 -2.92 -74.65
N SER A 408 46.85 -1.89 -74.96
CA SER A 408 47.90 -1.39 -74.08
C SER A 408 47.34 -0.76 -72.80
N PHE A 409 46.16 -0.13 -72.85
CA PHE A 409 45.49 0.46 -71.69
C PHE A 409 44.95 -0.61 -70.73
N LEU A 410 44.35 -1.69 -71.24
CA LEU A 410 43.92 -2.82 -70.42
C LEU A 410 45.10 -3.55 -69.78
N GLN A 411 46.19 -3.77 -70.53
CA GLN A 411 47.40 -4.40 -70.00
C GLN A 411 48.17 -3.48 -69.03
N SER A 412 48.24 -2.17 -69.31
CA SER A 412 48.83 -1.20 -68.38
C SER A 412 47.99 -1.10 -67.10
N SER A 413 46.66 -1.15 -67.20
CA SER A 413 45.77 -1.22 -66.04
C SER A 413 46.02 -2.48 -65.20
N PHE A 414 46.21 -3.64 -65.85
CA PHE A 414 46.62 -4.87 -65.17
C PHE A 414 47.96 -4.71 -64.44
N TYR A 415 49.00 -4.20 -65.11
CA TYR A 415 50.32 -3.98 -64.48
C TYR A 415 50.31 -2.88 -63.42
N LEU A 416 49.47 -1.85 -63.55
CA LEU A 416 49.25 -0.84 -62.51
C LEU A 416 48.54 -1.43 -61.29
N THR A 417 47.57 -2.33 -61.50
CA THR A 417 46.91 -3.07 -60.42
C THR A 417 47.88 -4.03 -59.75
N GLU A 418 48.72 -4.73 -60.52
CA GLU A 418 49.78 -5.61 -60.02
C GLU A 418 50.82 -4.82 -59.22
N LYS A 419 51.28 -3.67 -59.74
CA LYS A 419 52.17 -2.75 -59.02
C LYS A 419 51.56 -2.30 -57.70
N ALA A 420 50.29 -1.87 -57.70
CA ALA A 420 49.58 -1.49 -56.48
C ALA A 420 49.46 -2.65 -55.46
N GLN A 421 49.33 -3.89 -55.92
CA GLN A 421 49.35 -5.07 -55.04
C GLN A 421 50.73 -5.29 -54.41
N TRP A 422 51.81 -5.10 -55.17
CA TRP A 422 53.17 -5.20 -54.65
C TRP A 422 53.54 -4.02 -53.74
N GLU A 423 53.07 -2.80 -54.02
CA GLU A 423 53.19 -1.65 -53.13
C GLU A 423 52.51 -1.91 -51.77
N LYS A 424 51.33 -2.53 -51.77
CA LYS A 424 50.67 -2.96 -50.52
C LYS A 424 51.49 -3.98 -49.74
N LYS A 425 52.09 -4.97 -50.42
CA LYS A 425 52.96 -5.96 -49.78
C LYS A 425 54.25 -5.31 -49.24
N LEU A 426 54.83 -4.38 -49.99
CA LEU A 426 56.00 -3.62 -49.57
C LEU A 426 55.69 -2.78 -48.32
N ASN A 427 54.53 -2.12 -48.30
CA ASN A 427 54.06 -1.36 -47.16
C ASN A 427 53.92 -2.24 -45.90
N LYS A 428 53.45 -3.48 -46.07
CA LYS A 428 53.35 -4.49 -45.00
C LYS A 428 54.74 -4.93 -44.49
N ILE A 429 55.70 -5.11 -45.39
CA ILE A 429 57.10 -5.39 -44.99
C ILE A 429 57.65 -4.25 -44.14
N PHE A 430 57.37 -2.99 -44.49
CA PHE A 430 57.79 -1.86 -43.67
C PHE A 430 57.06 -1.80 -42.32
N ASP A 431 55.82 -2.25 -42.22
CA ASP A 431 55.16 -2.44 -40.92
C ASP A 431 55.89 -3.50 -40.07
N GLU A 432 56.24 -4.63 -40.68
CA GLU A 432 57.00 -5.71 -40.01
C GLU A 432 58.41 -5.25 -39.59
N MET A 433 59.09 -4.44 -40.42
CA MET A 433 60.37 -3.81 -40.07
C MET A 433 60.23 -2.83 -38.90
N THR A 434 59.17 -2.00 -38.88
CA THR A 434 58.90 -1.07 -37.77
C THR A 434 58.76 -1.83 -36.45
N GLU A 435 58.01 -2.93 -36.40
CA GLU A 435 57.87 -3.76 -35.19
C GLU A 435 59.19 -4.45 -34.79
N LEU A 436 59.99 -4.89 -35.76
CA LEU A 436 61.32 -5.46 -35.49
C LEU A 436 62.30 -4.41 -34.95
N THR A 437 62.25 -3.18 -35.44
CA THR A 437 63.06 -2.07 -34.93
C THR A 437 62.73 -1.81 -33.47
N ILE A 438 61.45 -1.68 -33.13
CA ILE A 438 61.00 -1.45 -31.74
C ILE A 438 61.46 -2.59 -30.83
N SER A 439 61.35 -3.84 -31.26
CA SER A 439 61.57 -5.01 -30.40
C SER A 439 63.02 -5.53 -30.32
N LYS A 440 63.82 -5.35 -31.37
CA LYS A 440 65.15 -5.96 -31.50
C LYS A 440 66.27 -4.99 -31.84
N TYR A 441 65.95 -3.81 -32.38
CA TYR A 441 66.94 -2.81 -32.79
C TYR A 441 66.59 -1.41 -32.26
N PRO A 442 66.36 -1.24 -30.93
CA PRO A 442 65.94 0.04 -30.36
C PRO A 442 67.00 1.15 -30.55
N ASP A 443 68.27 0.76 -30.72
CA ASP A 443 69.39 1.70 -30.92
C ASP A 443 69.37 2.40 -32.31
N TYR A 444 68.52 1.96 -33.24
CA TYR A 444 68.39 2.59 -34.57
C TYR A 444 67.79 4.00 -34.48
N ASP A 445 66.73 4.18 -33.69
CA ASP A 445 66.20 5.48 -33.30
C ASP A 445 65.70 5.38 -31.84
N PRO A 446 66.59 5.61 -30.86
CA PRO A 446 66.27 5.38 -29.45
C PRO A 446 65.21 6.35 -28.93
N VAL A 447 65.15 7.57 -29.49
CA VAL A 447 64.17 8.58 -29.09
C VAL A 447 62.77 8.16 -29.53
N LEU A 448 62.62 7.81 -30.81
CA LEU A 448 61.32 7.42 -31.35
C LEU A 448 60.84 6.08 -30.80
N THR A 449 61.76 5.14 -30.55
CA THR A 449 61.44 3.86 -29.90
C THR A 449 60.94 4.07 -28.46
N GLN A 450 61.59 4.94 -27.68
CA GLN A 450 61.12 5.29 -26.33
C GLN A 450 59.76 6.00 -26.34
N GLU A 451 59.50 6.89 -27.31
CA GLU A 451 58.19 7.53 -27.46
C GLU A 451 57.07 6.51 -27.75
N ILE A 452 57.35 5.52 -28.60
CA ILE A 452 56.42 4.42 -28.93
C ILE A 452 56.14 3.56 -27.70
N GLU A 453 57.19 3.14 -26.98
CA GLU A 453 57.05 2.34 -25.76
C GLU A 453 56.26 3.08 -24.68
N HIS A 454 56.59 4.35 -24.44
CA HIS A 454 55.87 5.18 -23.47
C HIS A 454 54.39 5.34 -23.82
N SER A 455 54.08 5.60 -25.09
CA SER A 455 52.70 5.73 -25.58
C SER A 455 51.92 4.40 -25.50
N ALA A 456 52.60 3.27 -25.73
CA ALA A 456 52.01 1.94 -25.57
C ALA A 456 51.72 1.60 -24.10
N LEU A 457 52.65 1.90 -23.19
CA LEU A 457 52.45 1.72 -21.75
C LEU A 457 51.29 2.57 -21.22
N LYS A 458 51.22 3.83 -21.64
CA LYS A 458 50.13 4.73 -21.24
C LYS A 458 48.76 4.26 -21.77
N ARG A 459 48.70 3.73 -23.01
CA ARG A 459 47.49 3.09 -23.54
C ARG A 459 47.07 1.90 -22.67
N ASP A 460 48.01 1.02 -22.33
CA ASP A 460 47.73 -0.18 -21.55
C ASP A 460 47.31 0.14 -20.10
N GLU A 461 47.88 1.21 -19.53
CA GLU A 461 47.44 1.75 -18.25
C GLU A 461 46.00 2.29 -18.32
N CYS A 462 45.68 3.06 -19.36
CA CYS A 462 44.31 3.55 -19.56
C CYS A 462 43.32 2.39 -19.75
N GLU A 463 43.70 1.30 -20.43
CA GLU A 463 42.86 0.10 -20.59
C GLU A 463 42.53 -0.55 -19.24
N LYS A 464 43.54 -0.67 -18.36
CA LYS A 464 43.36 -1.22 -17.02
C LYS A 464 42.45 -0.34 -16.17
N GLN A 465 42.69 0.98 -16.17
CA GLN A 465 41.86 1.93 -15.45
C GLN A 465 40.41 1.93 -15.96
N LEU A 466 40.21 1.81 -17.27
CA LEU A 466 38.89 1.72 -17.87
C LEU A 466 38.14 0.45 -17.44
N THR A 467 38.83 -0.69 -17.45
CA THR A 467 38.26 -1.96 -16.96
C THR A 467 37.84 -1.87 -15.49
N GLU A 468 38.66 -1.22 -14.65
CA GLU A 468 38.35 -1.00 -13.24
C GLU A 468 37.16 -0.05 -13.05
N ALA A 469 37.11 1.06 -13.80
CA ALA A 469 36.00 2.01 -13.77
C ALA A 469 34.68 1.36 -14.22
N GLU A 470 34.70 0.52 -15.26
CA GLU A 470 33.52 -0.23 -15.73
C GLU A 470 33.02 -1.23 -14.68
N LYS A 471 33.95 -1.90 -13.97
CA LYS A 471 33.59 -2.79 -12.86
C LYS A 471 32.90 -2.01 -11.75
N LYS A 472 33.47 -0.89 -11.30
CA LYS A 472 32.87 -0.02 -10.26
C LYS A 472 31.50 0.52 -10.69
N LEU A 473 31.36 0.96 -11.95
CA LEU A 473 30.09 1.40 -12.51
C LEU A 473 29.04 0.30 -12.44
N THR A 474 29.40 -0.93 -12.81
CA THR A 474 28.49 -2.08 -12.75
C THR A 474 28.05 -2.37 -11.32
N GLU A 475 28.97 -2.32 -10.35
CA GLU A 475 28.65 -2.51 -8.92
C GLU A 475 27.70 -1.42 -8.39
N VAL A 476 27.96 -0.15 -8.73
CA VAL A 476 27.10 0.99 -8.36
C VAL A 476 25.71 0.86 -9.01
N GLU A 477 25.64 0.50 -10.29
CA GLU A 477 24.35 0.29 -10.99
C GLU A 477 23.54 -0.86 -10.38
N GLN A 478 24.20 -1.98 -10.03
CA GLN A 478 23.58 -3.07 -9.30
C GLN A 478 23.04 -2.62 -7.95
N ARG A 479 23.81 -1.82 -7.20
CA ARG A 479 23.40 -1.30 -5.89
C ARG A 479 22.21 -0.34 -6.00
N ILE A 480 22.21 0.56 -6.99
CA ILE A 480 21.06 1.43 -7.29
C ILE A 480 19.82 0.59 -7.64
N SER A 481 19.98 -0.46 -8.44
CA SER A 481 18.89 -1.36 -8.82
C SER A 481 18.30 -2.09 -7.61
N GLN A 482 19.16 -2.58 -6.71
CA GLN A 482 18.75 -3.20 -5.45
C GLN A 482 17.98 -2.21 -4.57
N LEU A 483 18.51 -1.01 -4.37
CA LEU A 483 17.86 0.02 -3.55
C LEU A 483 16.49 0.42 -4.11
N LYS A 484 16.34 0.50 -5.44
CA LYS A 484 15.03 0.73 -6.09
C LYS A 484 14.04 -0.41 -5.83
N LYS A 485 14.51 -1.67 -5.80
CA LYS A 485 13.65 -2.82 -5.46
C LYS A 485 13.20 -2.73 -4.01
N GLU A 486 14.13 -2.47 -3.09
CA GLU A 486 13.85 -2.27 -1.67
C GLU A 486 12.88 -1.11 -1.44
N GLU A 487 13.01 0.01 -2.18
CA GLU A 487 12.06 1.13 -2.11
C GLU A 487 10.65 0.70 -2.49
N ARG A 488 10.48 -0.09 -3.56
CA ARG A 488 9.16 -0.62 -3.96
C ARG A 488 8.53 -1.49 -2.89
N GLU A 489 9.33 -2.37 -2.27
CA GLU A 489 8.87 -3.24 -1.18
C GLU A 489 8.46 -2.42 0.06
N LEU A 490 9.25 -1.40 0.42
CA LEU A 490 8.93 -0.49 1.51
C LEU A 490 7.68 0.34 1.22
N LEU A 491 7.48 0.79 -0.02
CA LEU A 491 6.26 1.51 -0.44
C LEU A 491 5.03 0.61 -0.35
N ALA A 492 5.12 -0.65 -0.78
CA ALA A 492 4.02 -1.61 -0.65
C ALA A 492 3.64 -1.84 0.83
N ARG A 493 4.63 -2.06 1.70
CA ARG A 493 4.42 -2.20 3.15
C ARG A 493 3.82 -0.94 3.78
N LYS A 494 4.24 0.24 3.31
CA LYS A 494 3.67 1.52 3.74
C LYS A 494 2.20 1.62 3.35
N GLU A 495 1.85 1.30 2.10
CA GLU A 495 0.46 1.32 1.62
C GLU A 495 -0.43 0.33 2.36
N GLU A 496 0.09 -0.87 2.64
CA GLU A 496 -0.59 -1.87 3.45
C GLU A 496 -0.86 -1.38 4.87
N ALA A 497 0.16 -0.83 5.55
CA ALA A 497 -0.01 -0.22 6.87
C ALA A 497 -1.03 0.92 6.87
N GLU A 498 -1.02 1.79 5.85
CA GLU A 498 -2.00 2.87 5.66
C GLU A 498 -3.43 2.36 5.42
N LYS A 499 -3.58 1.19 4.78
CA LYS A 499 -4.87 0.56 4.52
C LYS A 499 -5.43 -0.11 5.77
N GLU A 500 -4.58 -0.81 6.53
CA GLU A 500 -4.97 -1.52 7.75
C GLU A 500 -5.30 -0.58 8.91
N THR A 501 -4.61 0.55 9.02
CA THR A 501 -4.75 1.47 10.16
C THR A 501 -5.17 2.86 9.69
N TYR A 502 -6.47 3.14 9.84
CA TYR A 502 -7.03 4.44 9.54
C TYR A 502 -6.29 5.57 10.30
N GLY A 503 -6.02 6.68 9.61
CA GLY A 503 -5.33 7.85 10.16
C GLY A 503 -3.82 7.89 9.93
N LEU A 504 -3.13 6.76 9.70
CA LEU A 504 -1.67 6.75 9.50
C LEU A 504 -1.22 7.59 8.30
N LYS A 505 -1.94 7.48 7.17
CA LYS A 505 -1.67 8.26 5.95
C LYS A 505 -1.73 9.77 6.19
N GLN A 506 -2.66 10.22 7.03
CA GLN A 506 -2.84 11.63 7.36
C GLN A 506 -1.67 12.12 8.22
N LEU A 507 -1.27 11.32 9.21
CA LEU A 507 -0.12 11.63 10.08
C LEU A 507 1.23 11.60 9.35
N GLY A 508 1.37 10.77 8.31
CA GLY A 508 2.59 10.69 7.50
C GLY A 508 2.77 11.89 6.55
N LYS A 509 1.70 12.58 6.19
CA LYS A 509 1.77 13.83 5.40
C LYS A 509 2.15 15.04 6.25
N ASP A 510 1.75 15.03 7.52
CA ASP A 510 1.93 16.15 8.45
C ASP A 510 3.35 16.22 9.08
N ARG A 511 4.32 15.36 8.69
CA ARG A 511 5.68 15.36 9.28
C ARG A 511 6.85 15.10 8.32
N ASN A 512 7.89 15.93 8.54
CA ASN A 512 9.30 15.62 8.35
C ASN A 512 9.73 14.59 9.45
N PRO A 513 10.23 13.39 9.11
CA PRO A 513 10.44 12.28 10.06
C PRO A 513 11.32 12.60 11.27
N ASN A 514 12.23 13.58 11.14
CA ASN A 514 13.18 13.98 12.19
C ASN A 514 12.54 14.63 13.44
N LEU A 515 11.31 15.15 13.35
CA LEU A 515 10.60 15.77 14.48
C LEU A 515 9.77 14.79 15.33
N ALA A 516 9.68 13.51 14.92
CA ALA A 516 8.90 12.51 15.63
C ALA A 516 9.65 11.86 16.79
N LEU A 517 10.98 11.77 16.71
CA LEU A 517 11.83 11.12 17.70
C LEU A 517 12.36 12.07 18.79
N SER A 518 12.31 13.38 18.58
CA SER A 518 12.84 14.37 19.53
C SER A 518 11.93 14.70 20.73
N ARG A 519 10.72 14.14 20.80
CA ARG A 519 9.79 14.36 21.93
C ARG A 519 9.83 13.27 23.02
N LYS A 520 10.87 12.45 23.03
CA LYS A 520 11.25 11.63 24.19
C LYS A 520 12.72 11.86 24.53
N ARG A 521 13.00 12.97 25.20
CA ARG A 521 14.09 13.12 26.16
C ARG A 521 13.58 13.93 27.33
#